data_AF-A0A1M5EE34-F1
#
_entry.id   AF-A0A1M5EE34-F1
#
_cell.length_a   1.000
_cell.length_b   1.000
_cell.length_c   1.000
_cell.angle_alpha   90.00
_cell.angle_beta   90.00
_cell.angle_gamma   90.00
#
_symmetry.space_group_name_H-M   'P 1'
#
loop_
_entity.id
_entity.type
_entity.pdbx_description
1 polymer ?
#
loop_
_entity_poly.entity_id
_entity_poly.type
_entity_poly.pdbx_seq_one_letter_code
_entity_poly.pdbx_strand_id
1 'polypeptide(L)'
;MSKLREHSRTDLFDASSIADDLVEFKFDYFFTGKRTHKKSHIIDFFVVTWVMDAAENLFIRYCNYYGDGKTWKMVVEKQMRELMADISVGATFITSELRFFEVEKEKHLPVEKFEQKFLDLKAKMKSNH
;
A
#
# COMPACT_ATOMS: atom_id res chain seq x y z
N MET A 1 -5.61 -24.31 3.38
CA MET A 1 -6.07 -23.06 4.03
C MET A 1 -6.15 -21.98 2.97
N SER A 2 -7.19 -21.12 2.98
CA SER A 2 -7.35 -20.06 1.97
C SER A 2 -6.40 -18.90 2.26
N LYS A 3 -5.51 -18.57 1.31
CA LYS A 3 -4.64 -17.39 1.36
C LYS A 3 -5.46 -16.10 1.54
N LEU A 4 -4.84 -15.03 2.03
CA LEU A 4 -5.42 -13.69 1.97
C LEU A 4 -5.78 -13.35 0.53
N ARG A 5 -7.01 -12.89 0.30
CA ARG A 5 -7.53 -12.45 -1.00
C ARG A 5 -7.97 -11.01 -0.89
N GLU A 6 -7.69 -10.23 -1.93
CA GLU A 6 -8.22 -8.88 -2.05
C GLU A 6 -9.75 -8.95 -2.12
N HIS A 7 -10.41 -8.20 -1.25
CA HIS A 7 -11.85 -8.06 -1.21
C HIS A 7 -12.30 -6.74 -1.87
N SER A 8 -11.55 -5.66 -1.66
CA SER A 8 -11.78 -4.37 -2.27
C SER A 8 -10.48 -3.60 -2.44
N ARG A 9 -10.46 -2.70 -3.42
CA ARG A 9 -9.36 -1.79 -3.72
C ARG A 9 -9.88 -0.41 -4.08
N THR A 10 -9.23 0.62 -3.55
CA THR A 10 -9.44 2.03 -3.89
C THR A 10 -8.10 2.65 -4.24
N ASP A 11 -7.98 3.16 -5.47
CA ASP A 11 -6.81 3.88 -5.95
C ASP A 11 -7.12 5.38 -6.00
N LEU A 12 -6.25 6.20 -5.43
CA LEU A 12 -6.34 7.66 -5.38
C LEU A 12 -5.03 8.24 -5.91
N PHE A 13 -5.02 8.67 -7.16
CA PHE A 13 -3.81 9.14 -7.84
C PHE A 13 -3.97 10.60 -8.31
N ASP A 14 -2.96 11.43 -8.07
CA ASP A 14 -2.89 12.80 -8.59
C ASP A 14 -2.68 12.85 -10.11
N ALA A 15 -2.09 11.79 -10.67
CA ALA A 15 -1.82 11.64 -12.10
C ALA A 15 -2.03 10.18 -12.55
N SER A 16 -2.05 9.92 -13.86
CA SER A 16 -2.15 8.54 -14.38
C SER A 16 -0.83 7.76 -14.32
N SER A 17 0.30 8.47 -14.27
CA SER A 17 1.64 7.90 -14.20
C SER A 17 2.57 8.85 -13.45
N ILE A 18 3.72 8.37 -13.00
CA ILE A 18 4.78 9.24 -12.48
C ILE A 18 5.27 10.22 -13.55
N ALA A 19 5.69 11.41 -13.14
CA ALA A 19 6.11 12.46 -14.05
C ALA A 19 7.42 12.13 -14.81
N ASP A 20 8.34 11.44 -14.15
CA ASP A 20 9.61 10.95 -14.72
C ASP A 20 10.07 9.73 -13.88
N ASP A 21 10.31 8.59 -14.54
CA ASP A 21 10.69 7.33 -13.89
C ASP A 21 12.19 7.23 -13.59
N LEU A 22 12.98 8.16 -14.12
CA LEU A 22 14.41 8.29 -13.84
C LEU A 22 14.70 9.13 -12.59
N VAL A 23 13.68 9.75 -12.00
CA VAL A 23 13.82 10.64 -10.83
C VAL A 23 13.47 9.92 -9.54
N GLU A 24 14.13 10.32 -8.45
CA GLU A 24 13.86 9.83 -7.09
C GLU A 24 12.36 9.97 -6.75
N PHE A 25 11.73 8.85 -6.36
CA PHE A 25 10.40 8.82 -5.76
C PHE A 25 10.49 8.24 -4.35
N LYS A 26 9.57 8.65 -3.49
CA LYS A 26 9.42 8.09 -2.13
C LYS A 26 8.26 7.14 -2.12
N PHE A 27 8.37 6.06 -1.36
CA PHE A 27 7.27 5.14 -1.16
C PHE A 27 7.25 4.64 0.28
N ASP A 28 6.06 4.36 0.78
CA ASP A 28 5.88 3.76 2.10
C ASP A 28 4.52 3.05 2.18
N TYR A 29 4.30 2.36 3.29
CA TYR A 29 3.06 1.67 3.56
C TYR A 29 2.73 1.73 5.05
N PHE A 30 1.47 1.44 5.36
CA PHE A 30 1.03 1.16 6.72
C PHE A 30 -0.21 0.29 6.65
N PHE A 31 -0.47 -0.44 7.72
CA PHE A 31 -1.53 -1.43 7.73
C PHE A 31 -2.20 -1.54 9.09
N THR A 32 -3.39 -2.09 9.10
CA THR A 32 -4.09 -2.53 10.31
C THR A 32 -4.80 -3.84 10.04
N GLY A 33 -5.20 -4.55 11.08
CA GLY A 33 -5.96 -5.78 10.91
C GLY A 33 -6.55 -6.30 12.20
N LYS A 34 -7.63 -7.08 12.07
CA LYS A 34 -8.31 -7.72 13.19
C LYS A 34 -8.53 -9.19 12.90
N ARG A 35 -8.40 -10.03 13.93
CA ARG A 35 -8.83 -11.42 13.85
C ARG A 35 -10.35 -11.48 13.85
N THR A 36 -10.92 -12.24 12.92
CA THR A 36 -12.39 -12.38 12.80
C THR A 36 -12.94 -13.32 13.87
N HIS A 37 -12.17 -14.35 14.26
CA HIS A 37 -12.51 -15.24 15.37
C HIS A 37 -11.30 -15.62 16.25
N LYS A 38 -11.52 -15.76 17.57
CA LYS A 38 -10.45 -16.09 18.55
C LYS A 38 -9.70 -17.39 18.25
N LYS A 39 -10.36 -18.37 17.61
CA LYS A 39 -9.79 -19.69 17.27
C LYS A 39 -9.34 -19.83 15.81
N SER A 40 -9.56 -18.83 14.96
CA SER A 40 -9.21 -18.89 13.54
C SER A 40 -7.97 -18.04 13.25
N HIS A 41 -7.17 -18.46 12.27
CA HIS A 41 -6.11 -17.63 11.69
C HIS A 41 -6.63 -16.62 10.65
N ILE A 42 -7.96 -16.49 10.53
CA ILE A 42 -8.59 -15.60 9.57
C ILE A 42 -8.54 -14.17 10.10
N ILE A 43 -8.13 -13.25 9.23
CA ILE A 43 -8.05 -11.82 9.52
C ILE A 43 -8.79 -11.01 8.47
N ASP A 44 -9.33 -9.86 8.90
CA ASP A 44 -9.57 -8.71 8.03
C ASP A 44 -8.31 -7.86 8.07
N PHE A 45 -7.77 -7.51 6.91
CA PHE A 45 -6.46 -6.86 6.79
C PHE A 45 -6.53 -5.68 5.83
N PHE A 46 -6.23 -4.49 6.34
CA PHE A 46 -6.33 -3.23 5.60
C PHE A 46 -4.93 -2.70 5.36
N VAL A 47 -4.59 -2.40 4.11
CA VAL A 47 -3.25 -1.99 3.70
C VAL A 47 -3.34 -0.74 2.85
N VAL A 48 -2.59 0.29 3.25
CA VAL A 48 -2.31 1.45 2.42
C VAL A 48 -0.86 1.38 1.97
N THR A 49 -0.64 1.41 0.66
CA THR A 49 0.66 1.63 0.02
C THR A 49 0.60 2.94 -0.73
N TRP A 50 1.67 3.72 -0.74
CA TRP A 50 1.71 4.94 -1.52
C TRP A 50 3.09 5.19 -2.12
N VAL A 51 3.09 5.92 -3.24
CA VAL A 51 4.27 6.45 -3.93
C VAL A 51 4.08 7.95 -4.10
N MET A 52 5.13 8.74 -3.92
CA MET A 52 5.19 10.17 -4.20
C MET A 52 6.37 10.42 -5.13
N ASP A 53 6.11 10.97 -6.31
CA ASP A 53 7.17 11.35 -7.25
C ASP A 53 7.82 12.69 -6.88
N ALA A 54 8.86 13.07 -7.63
CA ALA A 54 9.56 14.34 -7.40
C ALA A 54 8.75 15.60 -7.73
N ALA A 55 7.65 15.44 -8.48
CA ALA A 55 6.69 16.52 -8.72
C ALA A 55 5.62 16.58 -7.61
N GLU A 56 5.80 15.83 -6.52
CA GLU A 56 4.87 15.71 -5.39
C GLU A 56 3.49 15.20 -5.82
N ASN A 57 3.39 14.47 -6.93
CA ASN A 57 2.18 13.71 -7.25
C ASN A 57 2.12 12.50 -6.34
N LEU A 58 0.97 12.32 -5.68
CA LEU A 58 0.74 11.24 -4.74
C LEU A 58 -0.13 10.15 -5.38
N PHE A 59 0.32 8.91 -5.22
CA PHE A 59 -0.35 7.72 -5.71
C PHE A 59 -0.64 6.80 -4.53
N ILE A 60 -1.89 6.73 -4.08
CA ILE A 60 -2.30 5.95 -2.91
C ILE A 60 -3.13 4.76 -3.36
N ARG A 61 -2.78 3.56 -2.90
CA ARG A 61 -3.59 2.35 -3.04
C ARG A 61 -4.01 1.84 -1.67
N TYR A 62 -5.30 1.75 -1.45
CA TYR A 62 -5.91 1.16 -0.26
C TYR A 62 -6.64 -0.13 -0.65
N CYS A 63 -6.13 -1.27 -0.19
CA CYS A 63 -6.80 -2.56 -0.31
C CYS A 63 -7.28 -3.12 1.05
N ASN A 64 -8.41 -3.84 1.01
CA ASN A 64 -8.88 -4.71 2.08
C ASN A 64 -8.69 -6.16 1.65
N TYR A 65 -8.12 -6.98 2.52
CA TYR A 65 -7.88 -8.40 2.31
C TYR A 65 -8.56 -9.24 3.39
N TYR A 66 -9.04 -10.41 2.98
CA TYR A 66 -9.66 -11.38 3.86
C TYR A 66 -9.07 -12.78 3.68
N GLY A 67 -8.77 -13.48 4.76
CA GLY A 67 -8.29 -14.87 4.72
C GLY A 67 -7.23 -15.20 5.77
N ASP A 68 -6.46 -16.26 5.53
CA ASP A 68 -5.41 -16.71 6.44
C ASP A 68 -4.27 -15.68 6.53
N GLY A 69 -4.07 -15.16 7.74
CA GLY A 69 -3.08 -14.12 8.02
C GLY A 69 -1.61 -14.51 7.81
N LYS A 70 -1.27 -15.78 7.52
CA LYS A 70 0.14 -16.20 7.31
C LYS A 70 0.85 -15.47 6.18
N THR A 71 0.11 -14.99 5.17
CA THR A 71 0.69 -14.37 3.97
C THR A 71 0.62 -12.83 3.97
N TRP A 72 0.39 -12.20 5.12
CA TRP A 72 0.15 -10.75 5.20
C TRP A 72 1.31 -9.91 4.66
N LYS A 73 2.57 -10.28 4.95
CA LYS A 73 3.76 -9.59 4.43
C LYS A 73 3.81 -9.62 2.89
N MET A 74 3.63 -10.81 2.32
CA MET A 74 3.62 -11.00 0.87
C MET A 74 2.55 -10.15 0.17
N VAL A 75 1.41 -9.94 0.82
CA VAL A 75 0.32 -9.12 0.28
C VAL A 75 0.74 -7.64 0.21
N VAL A 76 1.40 -7.12 1.24
CA VAL A 76 1.91 -5.73 1.24
C VAL A 76 2.98 -5.54 0.16
N GLU A 77 3.95 -6.46 0.06
CA GLU A 77 5.00 -6.42 -0.98
C GLU A 77 4.42 -6.46 -2.38
N LYS A 78 3.45 -7.36 -2.59
CA LYS A 78 2.75 -7.50 -3.87
C LYS A 78 2.01 -6.21 -4.22
N GLN A 79 1.25 -5.65 -3.28
CA GLN A 79 0.49 -4.43 -3.49
C GLN A 79 1.40 -3.24 -3.86
N MET A 80 2.54 -3.09 -3.20
CA MET A 80 3.51 -2.04 -3.50
C MET A 80 4.09 -2.20 -4.92
N ARG A 81 4.48 -3.43 -5.28
CA ARG A 81 4.98 -3.76 -6.62
C ARG A 81 3.94 -3.48 -7.71
N GLU A 82 2.70 -3.88 -7.48
CA GLU A 82 1.59 -3.65 -8.41
C GLU A 82 1.29 -2.15 -8.52
N LEU A 83 1.30 -1.40 -7.42
CA LEU A 83 1.12 0.06 -7.46
C LEU A 83 2.19 0.73 -8.33
N MET A 84 3.47 0.41 -8.10
CA MET A 84 4.57 0.96 -8.89
C MET A 84 4.44 0.61 -10.39
N ALA A 85 4.06 -0.62 -10.71
CA ALA A 85 3.85 -1.04 -12.10
C ALA A 85 2.68 -0.29 -12.75
N ASP A 86 1.57 -0.12 -12.03
CA ASP A 86 0.36 0.54 -12.54
C ASP A 86 0.58 2.03 -12.81
N ILE A 87 1.47 2.69 -12.04
CA ILE A 87 1.86 4.10 -12.26
C ILE A 87 3.05 4.24 -13.22
N SER A 88 3.35 3.19 -13.99
CA SER A 88 4.39 3.14 -15.03
C SER A 88 5.85 3.25 -14.56
N VAL A 89 6.17 2.83 -13.33
CA VAL A 89 7.57 2.65 -12.92
C VAL A 89 8.18 1.46 -13.69
N GLY A 90 9.34 1.66 -14.31
CA GLY A 90 10.04 0.60 -15.04
C GLY A 90 10.38 -0.61 -14.16
N ALA A 91 10.18 -1.82 -14.69
CA ALA A 91 10.36 -3.07 -13.93
C ALA A 91 11.76 -3.24 -13.29
N THR A 92 12.80 -2.72 -13.94
CA THR A 92 14.17 -2.70 -13.41
C THR A 92 14.27 -1.84 -12.15
N PHE A 93 13.66 -0.65 -12.15
CA PHE A 93 13.62 0.25 -10.99
C PHE A 93 12.82 -0.37 -9.85
N ILE A 94 11.64 -0.93 -10.13
CA ILE A 94 10.85 -1.65 -9.11
C ILE A 94 11.69 -2.75 -8.45
N THR A 95 12.44 -3.51 -9.23
CA THR A 95 13.29 -4.59 -8.70
C THR A 95 14.44 -4.04 -7.86
N SER A 96 15.05 -2.93 -8.28
CA SER A 96 16.12 -2.27 -7.54
C SER A 96 15.63 -1.72 -6.20
N GLU A 97 14.57 -0.90 -6.22
CA GLU A 97 14.01 -0.25 -5.04
C GLU A 97 13.42 -1.24 -4.04
N LEU A 98 12.75 -2.29 -4.53
CA LEU A 98 12.17 -3.31 -3.66
C LEU A 98 13.15 -4.44 -3.28
N ARG A 99 14.43 -4.36 -3.68
CA ARG A 99 15.43 -5.40 -3.39
C ARG A 99 15.61 -5.64 -1.88
N PHE A 100 15.57 -4.57 -1.11
CA PHE A 100 15.75 -4.59 0.35
C PHE A 100 14.46 -4.17 1.08
N PHE A 101 13.34 -4.09 0.37
CA PHE A 101 12.07 -3.78 0.98
C PHE A 101 11.62 -4.95 1.84
N GLU A 102 11.62 -4.75 3.15
CA GLU A 102 11.10 -5.71 4.12
C GLU A 102 9.84 -5.15 4.77
N VAL A 103 8.81 -5.99 4.88
CA VAL A 103 7.60 -5.62 5.61
C VAL A 103 7.83 -5.74 7.12
N GLU A 104 8.09 -4.59 7.72
CA GLU A 104 8.22 -4.32 9.15
C GLU A 104 6.88 -4.37 9.90
N LYS A 105 6.92 -4.83 11.16
CA LYS A 105 5.72 -4.90 12.03
C LYS A 105 5.36 -3.52 12.61
N GLU A 106 6.34 -2.63 12.68
CA GLU A 106 6.30 -1.27 13.20
C GLU A 106 5.36 -0.38 12.37
N LYS A 107 5.10 -0.76 11.12
CA LYS A 107 4.13 -0.12 10.23
C LYS A 107 2.67 -0.51 10.53
N HIS A 108 2.44 -1.41 11.48
CA HIS A 108 1.12 -1.71 12.01
C HIS A 108 0.60 -0.55 12.86
N LEU A 109 -0.61 -0.08 12.57
CA LEU A 109 -1.28 0.98 13.32
C LEU A 109 -2.57 0.46 13.97
N PRO A 110 -2.88 0.92 15.20
CA PRO A 110 -4.24 0.83 15.73
C PRO A 110 -5.24 1.52 14.78
N VAL A 111 -6.47 1.01 14.72
CA VAL A 111 -7.50 1.44 13.74
C VAL A 111 -7.65 2.97 13.68
N GLU A 112 -7.78 3.63 14.83
CA GLU A 112 -7.92 5.10 14.90
C GLU A 112 -6.71 5.83 14.28
N LYS A 113 -5.48 5.38 14.56
CA LYS A 113 -4.26 5.96 13.99
C LYS A 113 -4.11 5.64 12.51
N PHE A 114 -4.56 4.47 12.09
CA PHE A 114 -4.58 4.07 10.68
C PHE A 114 -5.50 4.98 9.88
N GLU A 115 -6.73 5.20 10.34
CA GLU A 115 -7.71 6.07 9.70
C GLU A 115 -7.23 7.52 9.65
N GLN A 116 -6.71 8.05 10.77
CA GLN A 116 -6.14 9.39 10.80
C GLN A 116 -4.98 9.54 9.81
N LYS A 117 -4.02 8.60 9.81
CA LYS A 117 -2.87 8.66 8.89
C LYS A 117 -3.30 8.56 7.43
N PHE A 118 -4.34 7.78 7.13
CA PHE A 118 -4.90 7.71 5.79
C PHE A 118 -5.56 9.02 5.36
N LEU A 119 -6.32 9.67 6.24
CA LEU A 119 -6.90 10.99 5.99
C LEU A 119 -5.81 12.05 5.79
N ASP A 120 -4.78 12.06 6.64
CA ASP A 120 -3.64 12.99 6.53
C ASP A 120 -2.88 12.79 5.22
N LEU A 121 -2.72 11.54 4.78
CA LEU A 121 -2.08 11.23 3.50
C LEU A 121 -2.94 11.72 2.33
N LYS A 122 -4.25 11.45 2.37
CA LYS A 122 -5.19 11.91 1.35
C LYS A 122 -5.27 13.44 1.27
N ALA A 123 -5.17 14.13 2.41
CA ALA A 123 -5.18 15.60 2.46
C ALA A 123 -3.97 16.26 1.78
N LYS A 124 -2.89 15.51 1.54
CA LYS A 124 -1.71 15.99 0.79
C LYS A 124 -1.86 15.87 -0.72
N MET A 125 -2.87 15.12 -1.19
CA MET A 125 -3.14 15.03 -2.63
C MET A 125 -3.47 16.40 -3.18
N LYS A 126 -3.11 16.64 -4.43
CA LYS A 126 -3.42 17.89 -5.11
C LYS A 126 -4.94 17.94 -5.30
N SER A 127 -5.59 18.89 -4.62
CA SER A 127 -7.02 19.14 -4.83
C SER A 127 -7.24 19.52 -6.29
N ASN A 128 -7.85 18.64 -7.08
CA ASN A 128 -8.41 19.01 -8.37
C ASN A 128 -9.59 19.96 -8.11
N HIS A 129 -9.30 21.26 -8.00
CA HIS A 129 -10.27 22.34 -8.16
C HIS A 129 -10.17 22.91 -9.57
#